data_AF-A0A9W7CR62-F1
#
_entry.id   AF-A0A9W7CR62-F1
#
_cell.length_a   1.000
_cell.length_b   1.000
_cell.length_c   1.000
_cell.angle_alpha   90.00
_cell.angle_beta   90.00
_cell.angle_gamma   90.00
#
_symmetry.space_group_name_H-M   'P 1'
#
loop_
_entity.id
_entity.type
_entity.pdbx_description
1 polymer ?
#
loop_
_entity_poly.entity_id
_entity_poly.type
_entity_poly.pdbx_seq_one_letter_code
_entity_poly.pdbx_strand_id
1 'polypeptide(L)'
;MEISISERLGHLTVRDDYDVIEGYAFNSRITSSADNGVTTESNTIGLMQFLEHGDPRFGGKSCAILTSDFVDEDERYPYRSSDHVRKDISGAILLTANAANADNADQTQRDQVVTMRRIGFIRLHCPEFPMPIPAQQELEDGIVDWGSVMIKTMRELLYRA
;
A
#
# COMPACT_ATOMS: atom_id res chain seq x y z
N MET A 1 7.90 0.16 4.05
CA MET A 1 6.48 0.24 4.45
C MET A 1 6.26 -0.54 5.74
N GLU A 2 6.82 -1.75 5.80
CA GLU A 2 6.88 -2.72 6.89
C GLU A 2 7.27 -2.10 8.23
N ILE A 3 8.33 -1.31 8.27
CA ILE A 3 8.77 -0.63 9.50
C ILE A 3 7.64 0.27 10.04
N SER A 4 7.02 1.08 9.20
CA SER A 4 5.88 1.93 9.60
C SER A 4 4.64 1.14 9.99
N ILE A 5 4.45 -0.07 9.45
CA ILE A 5 3.35 -0.97 9.84
C ILE A 5 3.64 -1.52 11.24
N SER A 6 4.84 -2.06 11.46
CA SER A 6 5.24 -2.61 12.75
C SER A 6 5.17 -1.59 13.88
N GLU A 7 5.74 -0.41 13.65
CA GLU A 7 5.80 0.66 14.67
C GLU A 7 4.42 1.20 15.05
N ARG A 8 3.46 1.19 14.12
CA ARG A 8 2.17 1.86 14.33
C ARG A 8 1.06 0.92 14.73
N LEU A 9 1.16 -0.35 14.36
CA LEU A 9 0.17 -1.37 14.72
C LEU A 9 0.67 -2.26 15.86
N GLY A 10 1.93 -2.11 16.31
CA GLY A 10 2.54 -2.98 17.32
C GLY A 10 2.86 -4.38 16.80
N HIS A 11 2.70 -4.62 15.50
CA HIS A 11 2.96 -5.92 14.89
C HIS A 11 4.46 -6.12 14.64
N LEU A 12 4.89 -7.37 14.54
CA LEU A 12 6.18 -7.70 13.92
C LEU A 12 5.94 -7.99 12.44
N THR A 13 6.34 -7.06 11.58
CA THR A 13 6.19 -7.19 10.11
C THR A 13 7.55 -7.42 9.47
N VAL A 14 7.68 -8.53 8.75
CA VAL A 14 8.89 -8.94 8.05
C VAL A 14 8.61 -9.00 6.55
N ARG A 15 9.54 -8.47 5.76
CA ARG A 15 9.54 -8.64 4.30
C ARG A 15 10.37 -9.86 3.98
N ASP A 16 9.71 -10.93 3.57
CA ASP A 16 10.34 -12.24 3.34
C ASP A 16 10.99 -12.31 1.96
N ASP A 17 10.39 -11.66 0.96
CA ASP A 17 10.97 -11.54 -0.38
C ASP A 17 10.60 -10.18 -0.99
N TYR A 18 11.49 -9.63 -1.81
CA TYR A 18 11.26 -8.38 -2.51
C TYR A 18 12.15 -8.27 -3.74
N ASP A 19 11.50 -8.02 -4.88
CA ASP A 19 12.15 -7.80 -6.15
C ASP A 19 11.57 -6.57 -6.83
N VAL A 20 12.39 -5.87 -7.60
CA VAL A 20 12.01 -4.62 -8.27
C VAL A 20 12.60 -4.56 -9.68
N ILE A 21 11.75 -4.25 -10.65
CA ILE A 21 12.14 -4.05 -12.04
C ILE A 21 12.17 -2.54 -12.30
N GLU A 22 13.37 -1.98 -12.34
CA GLU A 22 13.67 -0.61 -12.81
C GLU A 22 12.75 0.51 -12.27
N GLY A 23 12.15 0.30 -11.10
CA GLY A 23 11.18 1.25 -10.52
C GLY A 23 9.83 1.31 -11.23
N TYR A 24 9.51 0.36 -12.11
CA TYR A 24 8.20 0.22 -12.78
C TYR A 24 7.35 -0.88 -12.17
N ALA A 25 7.96 -1.92 -11.64
CA ALA A 25 7.26 -3.03 -11.03
C ALA A 25 7.98 -3.51 -9.78
N PHE A 26 7.25 -4.04 -8.83
CA PHE A 26 7.83 -4.75 -7.69
C PHE A 26 6.97 -5.95 -7.32
N ASN A 27 7.61 -6.96 -6.75
CA ASN A 27 6.96 -7.99 -5.96
C ASN A 27 7.36 -7.79 -4.50
N SER A 28 6.42 -7.99 -3.57
CA SER A 28 6.68 -7.91 -2.14
C SER A 28 5.90 -8.99 -1.40
N ARG A 29 6.62 -9.90 -0.74
CA ARG A 29 6.05 -10.86 0.19
C ARG A 29 6.32 -10.41 1.62
N ILE A 30 5.25 -10.30 2.40
CA ILE A 30 5.27 -9.78 3.76
C ILE A 30 4.53 -10.73 4.68
N THR A 31 5.11 -10.98 5.83
CA THR A 31 4.49 -11.68 6.95
C THR A 31 4.38 -10.73 8.14
N SER A 32 3.25 -10.71 8.83
CA SER A 32 3.00 -9.83 9.98
C SER A 32 2.36 -10.59 11.12
N SER A 33 3.03 -10.65 12.26
CA SER A 33 2.54 -11.25 13.50
C SER A 33 1.99 -10.20 14.45
N ALA A 34 0.78 -10.40 14.95
CA ALA A 34 0.16 -9.59 15.99
C ALA A 34 0.38 -10.21 17.39
N ASP A 35 0.23 -9.41 18.43
CA ASP A 35 0.42 -9.84 19.84
C ASP A 35 -0.58 -10.93 20.27
N ASN A 36 -1.69 -11.05 19.56
CA ASN A 36 -2.69 -12.10 19.76
C ASN A 36 -2.24 -13.48 19.24
N GLY A 37 -1.02 -13.60 18.70
CA GLY A 37 -0.43 -14.83 18.19
C GLY A 37 -0.81 -15.17 16.74
N VAL A 38 -1.70 -14.40 16.12
CA VAL A 38 -2.08 -14.58 14.73
C VAL A 38 -1.02 -13.98 13.82
N THR A 39 -0.58 -14.78 12.86
CA THR A 39 0.32 -14.32 11.80
C THR A 39 -0.42 -14.24 10.48
N THR A 40 -0.22 -13.15 9.77
CA THR A 40 -0.84 -12.88 8.47
C THR A 40 0.23 -12.85 7.40
N GLU A 41 -0.09 -13.37 6.21
CA GLU A 41 0.81 -13.30 5.06
C GLU A 41 0.15 -12.60 3.88
N SER A 42 0.93 -11.86 3.11
CA SER A 42 0.51 -11.22 1.87
C SER A 42 1.61 -11.31 0.83
N ASN A 43 1.25 -11.60 -0.41
CA ASN A 43 2.14 -11.52 -1.56
C ASN A 43 1.50 -10.62 -2.63
N THR A 44 2.17 -9.52 -2.95
CA THR A 44 1.61 -8.45 -3.79
C THR A 44 2.59 -8.05 -4.88
N ILE A 45 2.07 -7.91 -6.09
CA ILE A 45 2.78 -7.31 -7.23
C ILE A 45 2.24 -5.90 -7.43
N GLY A 46 3.13 -4.93 -7.52
CA GLY A 46 2.83 -3.55 -7.85
C GLY A 46 3.38 -3.17 -9.21
N LEU A 47 2.62 -2.37 -9.96
CA LEU A 47 3.01 -1.73 -11.21
C LEU A 47 2.84 -0.23 -11.04
N MET A 48 3.86 0.53 -11.40
CA MET A 48 3.88 1.97 -11.26
C MET A 48 4.33 2.66 -12.54
N GLN A 49 3.69 3.79 -12.82
CA GLN A 49 4.00 4.63 -13.95
C GLN A 49 3.93 6.09 -13.53
N PHE A 50 4.99 6.84 -13.84
CA PHE A 50 5.00 8.29 -13.77
C PHE A 50 4.90 8.87 -15.18
N LEU A 51 3.94 9.75 -15.37
CA LEU A 51 3.72 10.52 -16.57
C LEU A 51 4.20 11.94 -16.29
N GLU A 52 5.21 12.38 -17.03
CA GLU A 52 5.77 13.72 -16.90
C GLU A 52 4.87 14.79 -17.55
N HIS A 53 5.15 16.05 -17.23
CA HIS A 53 4.47 17.16 -17.88
C HIS A 53 4.74 17.15 -19.39
N GLY A 54 3.71 17.35 -20.20
CA GLY A 54 3.82 17.32 -21.66
C GLY A 54 3.67 15.93 -22.28
N ASP A 55 3.55 14.85 -21.50
CA ASP A 55 3.15 13.55 -22.02
C ASP A 55 1.74 13.64 -22.63
N PRO A 56 1.49 13.19 -23.87
CA PRO A 56 0.17 13.29 -24.50
C PRO A 56 -0.92 12.51 -23.75
N ARG A 57 -0.54 11.50 -22.96
CA ARG A 57 -1.46 10.76 -22.08
C ARG A 57 -1.91 11.66 -20.93
N PHE A 58 -3.13 11.43 -20.44
CA PHE A 58 -3.71 12.23 -19.36
C PHE A 58 -3.77 13.76 -19.64
N GLY A 59 -3.78 14.14 -20.93
CA GLY A 59 -3.96 15.53 -21.35
C GLY A 59 -2.76 16.44 -21.06
N GLY A 60 -1.52 15.95 -21.09
CA GLY A 60 -0.33 16.78 -20.89
C GLY A 60 0.02 17.05 -19.42
N LYS A 61 -0.76 16.53 -18.47
CA LYS A 61 -0.60 16.82 -17.05
C LYS A 61 0.23 15.74 -16.36
N SER A 62 1.09 16.16 -15.43
CA SER A 62 1.88 15.23 -14.63
C SER A 62 0.97 14.36 -13.76
N CYS A 63 1.24 13.06 -13.77
CA CYS A 63 0.43 12.06 -13.10
C CYS A 63 1.29 10.87 -12.67
N ALA A 64 1.04 10.31 -11.49
CA ALA A 64 1.59 9.02 -11.09
C ALA A 64 0.47 8.02 -10.84
N ILE A 65 0.65 6.80 -11.33
CA ILE A 65 -0.29 5.69 -11.16
C ILE A 65 0.48 4.56 -10.49
N LEU A 66 -0.09 3.98 -9.44
CA LEU A 66 0.35 2.72 -8.84
C LEU A 66 -0.86 1.81 -8.80
N THR A 67 -0.77 0.65 -9.42
CA THR A 67 -1.75 -0.44 -9.30
C THR A 67 -1.08 -1.63 -8.66
N SER A 68 -1.79 -2.34 -7.80
CA SER A 68 -1.28 -3.56 -7.17
C SER A 68 -2.32 -4.64 -7.17
N ASP A 69 -1.87 -5.88 -7.26
CA ASP A 69 -2.71 -7.07 -7.13
C ASP A 69 -1.98 -8.17 -6.37
N PHE A 70 -2.73 -9.13 -5.86
CA PHE A 70 -2.17 -10.27 -5.13
C PHE A 70 -1.66 -11.36 -6.08
N VAL A 71 -0.73 -12.17 -5.58
CA VAL A 71 -0.29 -13.39 -6.28
C VAL A 71 -1.21 -14.53 -5.88
N ASP A 72 -2.00 -15.05 -6.82
CA ASP A 72 -2.97 -16.13 -6.52
C ASP A 72 -2.28 -17.46 -6.20
N GLU A 73 -1.41 -17.90 -7.11
CA GLU A 73 -0.62 -19.12 -7.00
C GLU A 73 0.87 -18.79 -6.94
N ASP A 74 1.55 -19.27 -5.90
CA ASP A 74 2.99 -19.10 -5.69
C ASP A 74 3.62 -20.48 -5.45
N GLU A 75 4.30 -21.01 -6.46
CA GLU A 75 4.99 -22.30 -6.37
C GLU A 75 6.23 -22.24 -5.46
N ARG A 76 6.84 -21.05 -5.33
CA ARG A 76 8.06 -20.85 -4.55
C ARG A 76 7.74 -20.72 -3.07
N TYR A 77 6.65 -20.04 -2.73
CA TYR A 77 6.13 -19.88 -1.38
C TYR A 77 4.62 -20.17 -1.30
N PRO A 78 4.23 -21.46 -1.34
CA PRO A 78 2.83 -21.84 -1.26
C PRO A 78 2.15 -21.35 0.02
N TYR A 79 0.86 -21.02 -0.08
CA TYR A 79 0.05 -20.60 1.07
C TYR A 79 0.01 -21.68 2.15
N ARG A 80 0.31 -21.31 3.40
CA ARG A 80 0.28 -22.21 4.57
C ARG A 80 -0.85 -21.83 5.52
N SER A 81 -2.07 -22.24 5.15
CA SER A 81 -3.32 -22.06 5.91
C SER A 81 -3.31 -22.58 7.35
N SER A 82 -2.41 -23.53 7.66
CA SER A 82 -2.22 -24.07 9.01
C SER A 82 -1.51 -23.11 9.95
N ASP A 83 -0.74 -22.16 9.40
CA ASP A 83 0.18 -21.32 10.17
C ASP A 83 -0.13 -19.82 10.02
N HIS A 84 -0.77 -19.44 8.91
CA HIS A 84 -0.99 -18.05 8.54
C HIS A 84 -2.42 -17.79 8.07
N VAL A 85 -2.88 -16.56 8.28
CA VAL A 85 -4.05 -16.01 7.61
C VAL A 85 -3.60 -15.23 6.39
N ARG A 86 -4.00 -15.69 5.20
CA ARG A 86 -3.67 -15.00 3.94
C ARG A 86 -4.51 -13.74 3.74
N LYS A 87 -3.83 -12.67 3.35
CA LYS A 87 -4.37 -11.36 2.96
C LYS A 87 -4.09 -11.12 1.49
N ASP A 88 -5.13 -11.23 0.67
CA ASP A 88 -5.07 -10.80 -0.72
C ASP A 88 -5.39 -9.32 -0.79
N ILE A 89 -4.48 -8.54 -1.38
CA ILE A 89 -4.57 -7.08 -1.46
C ILE A 89 -4.53 -6.67 -2.93
N SER A 90 -5.60 -6.03 -3.39
CA SER A 90 -5.67 -5.39 -4.70
C SER A 90 -5.97 -3.90 -4.51
N GLY A 91 -5.39 -3.04 -5.32
CA GLY A 91 -5.59 -1.62 -5.14
C GLY A 91 -5.03 -0.76 -6.25
N ALA A 92 -5.39 0.52 -6.21
CA ALA A 92 -4.83 1.52 -7.09
C ALA A 92 -4.70 2.87 -6.38
N ILE A 93 -3.66 3.61 -6.72
CA ILE A 93 -3.39 4.97 -6.29
C ILE A 93 -3.14 5.81 -7.55
N LEU A 94 -3.82 6.94 -7.64
CA LEU A 94 -3.65 7.96 -8.66
C LEU A 94 -3.24 9.26 -7.97
N LEU A 95 -2.06 9.77 -8.34
CA LEU A 95 -1.55 11.07 -7.94
C LEU A 95 -1.64 12.03 -9.14
N THR A 96 -2.23 13.19 -8.92
CA THR A 96 -2.31 14.26 -9.93
C THR A 96 -1.85 15.58 -9.33
N ALA A 97 -0.98 16.29 -10.04
CA ALA A 97 -0.56 17.64 -9.67
C ALA A 97 -1.49 18.69 -10.28
N ASN A 98 -2.00 19.59 -9.46
CA ASN A 98 -2.78 20.75 -9.87
C ASN A 98 -2.10 22.03 -9.35
N ALA A 99 -2.18 23.12 -10.11
CA ALA A 99 -1.79 24.43 -9.60
C ALA A 99 -2.80 24.87 -8.52
N ALA A 100 -2.32 25.37 -7.37
CA ALA A 100 -3.18 26.08 -6.43
C ALA A 100 -3.82 27.28 -7.15
N ASN A 101 -5.08 27.60 -6.79
CA ASN A 101 -5.88 28.64 -7.44
C ASN A 101 -5.07 29.94 -7.62
N ALA A 102 -4.94 30.37 -8.87
CA ALA A 102 -4.21 31.57 -9.28
C ALA A 102 -5.00 32.87 -9.03
N ASP A 103 -5.73 32.95 -7.91
CA ASP A 103 -6.58 34.09 -7.60
C ASP A 103 -5.85 35.23 -6.87
N ASN A 104 -4.56 35.06 -6.54
CA ASN A 104 -3.74 36.19 -6.10
C ASN A 104 -2.32 36.11 -6.68
N ALA A 105 -1.94 37.23 -7.27
CA ALA A 105 -0.67 37.44 -7.95
C ALA A 105 0.51 37.38 -6.96
N ASP A 106 1.34 36.35 -7.10
CA ASP A 106 2.79 36.51 -7.12
C ASP A 106 3.40 35.31 -7.86
N GLN A 107 4.16 35.57 -8.94
CA GLN A 107 4.64 34.53 -9.88
C GLN A 107 5.83 33.72 -9.34
N THR A 108 6.22 33.93 -8.09
CA THR A 108 7.45 33.40 -7.50
C THR A 108 7.25 32.13 -6.69
N GLN A 109 6.01 31.74 -6.36
CA GLN A 109 5.75 30.49 -5.64
C GLN A 109 4.37 29.95 -5.99
N ARG A 110 4.28 29.19 -7.09
CA ARG A 110 3.06 28.42 -7.39
C ARG A 110 3.00 27.25 -6.42
N ASP A 111 2.19 27.38 -5.38
CA ASP A 111 1.85 26.23 -4.55
C ASP A 111 1.26 25.13 -5.44
N GLN A 112 1.93 23.99 -5.49
CA GLN A 112 1.46 22.84 -6.25
C GLN A 112 0.70 21.92 -5.30
N VAL A 113 -0.58 21.70 -5.59
CA VAL A 113 -1.42 20.78 -4.81
C VAL A 113 -1.40 19.42 -5.49
N VAL A 114 -0.89 18.41 -4.78
CA VAL A 114 -0.99 17.01 -5.22
C VAL A 114 -2.27 16.39 -4.64
N THR A 115 -3.16 15.95 -5.52
CA THR A 115 -4.35 15.19 -5.12
C THR A 115 -4.06 13.69 -5.25
N MET A 116 -4.25 12.95 -4.16
CA MET A 116 -4.23 11.50 -4.15
C MET A 116 -5.65 10.94 -4.16
N ARG A 117 -5.95 10.08 -5.13
CA ARG A 117 -7.14 9.23 -5.16
C ARG A 117 -6.68 7.79 -4.99
N ARG A 118 -7.37 7.00 -4.18
CA ARG A 118 -6.99 5.61 -3.95
C ARG A 118 -8.21 4.73 -3.78
N ILE A 119 -8.02 3.46 -4.08
CA ILE A 119 -8.95 2.38 -3.79
C ILE A 119 -8.14 1.17 -3.37
N GLY A 120 -8.70 0.37 -2.46
CA GLY A 120 -8.08 -0.86 -1.99
C GLY A 120 -9.16 -1.86 -1.61
N PHE A 121 -8.92 -3.11 -1.95
CA PHE A 121 -9.74 -4.25 -1.59
C PHE A 121 -8.84 -5.25 -0.88
N ILE A 122 -9.29 -5.73 0.27
CA ILE A 122 -8.60 -6.77 1.03
C ILE A 122 -9.55 -7.95 1.17
N ARG A 123 -9.08 -9.14 0.82
CA ARG A 123 -9.76 -10.40 1.10
C ARG A 123 -8.94 -11.18 2.13
N LEU A 124 -9.60 -11.53 3.22
CA LEU A 124 -9.05 -12.41 4.26
C LEU A 124 -9.49 -13.84 3.95
N HIS A 125 -8.54 -14.77 3.96
CA HIS A 125 -8.83 -16.19 3.83
C HIS A 125 -9.12 -16.81 5.19
N CYS A 126 -9.99 -17.82 5.22
CA CYS A 126 -10.22 -18.60 6.44
C CYS A 126 -9.02 -19.55 6.66
N PRO A 127 -8.34 -19.49 7.81
CA PRO A 127 -7.27 -20.44 8.11
C PRO A 127 -7.84 -21.81 8.54
N GLU A 128 -6.97 -22.83 8.57
CA GLU A 128 -7.33 -24.18 9.04
C GLU A 128 -7.36 -24.28 10.57
N PHE A 129 -6.72 -23.34 11.27
CA PHE A 129 -6.70 -23.29 12.72
C PHE A 129 -7.88 -22.48 13.29
N PRO A 130 -8.36 -22.79 14.50
CA PRO A 130 -9.40 -22.01 15.15
C PRO A 130 -8.92 -20.58 15.41
N MET A 131 -9.65 -19.61 14.87
CA MET A 131 -9.42 -18.19 15.13
C MET A 131 -10.29 -17.72 16.31
N PRO A 132 -9.69 -17.20 17.40
CA PRO A 132 -10.46 -16.53 18.44
C PRO A 132 -11.22 -15.33 17.86
N ILE A 133 -12.50 -15.14 18.26
CA ILE A 133 -13.33 -14.02 17.79
C ILE A 133 -12.62 -12.66 17.96
N PRO A 134 -11.96 -12.35 19.09
CA PRO A 134 -11.27 -11.07 19.24
C PRO A 134 -10.15 -10.88 18.21
N ALA A 135 -9.42 -11.95 17.88
CA ALA A 135 -8.34 -11.89 16.90
C ALA A 135 -8.87 -11.73 15.47
N GLN A 136 -10.04 -12.32 15.17
CA GLN A 136 -10.73 -12.09 13.90
C GLN A 136 -11.22 -10.64 13.78
N GLN A 137 -11.82 -10.09 14.83
CA GLN A 137 -12.29 -8.70 14.84
C GLN A 137 -11.13 -7.71 14.66
N GLU A 138 -10.02 -7.92 15.36
CA GLU A 138 -8.81 -7.12 15.22
C GLU A 138 -8.26 -7.16 13.79
N LEU A 139 -8.31 -8.33 13.15
CA LEU A 139 -7.88 -8.51 11.76
C LEU A 139 -8.78 -7.75 10.77
N GLU A 140 -10.09 -7.78 11.00
CA GLU A 140 -11.10 -7.08 10.20
C GLU A 140 -10.99 -5.56 10.37
N ASP A 141 -10.85 -5.08 11.61
CA ASP A 141 -10.68 -3.66 11.92
C ASP A 141 -9.36 -3.11 11.34
N GLY A 142 -8.29 -3.92 11.40
CA GLY A 142 -6.97 -3.56 10.88
C GLY A 142 -6.90 -3.33 9.37
N ILE A 143 -7.91 -3.75 8.59
CA ILE A 143 -7.99 -3.51 7.14
C ILE A 143 -7.94 -2.00 6.82
N VAL A 144 -8.61 -1.19 7.63
CA VAL A 144 -8.71 0.27 7.43
C VAL A 144 -7.40 0.97 7.81
N ASP A 145 -6.71 0.45 8.82
CA ASP A 145 -5.53 1.09 9.40
C ASP A 145 -4.36 1.19 8.42
N TRP A 146 -4.22 0.21 7.52
CA TRP A 146 -3.16 0.18 6.50
C TRP A 146 -3.19 1.42 5.62
N GLY A 147 -4.40 1.80 5.17
CA GLY A 147 -4.59 3.01 4.41
C GLY A 147 -4.21 4.25 5.22
N SER A 148 -4.57 4.30 6.51
CA SER A 148 -4.26 5.46 7.36
C SER A 148 -2.74 5.62 7.56
N VAL A 149 -2.03 4.51 7.76
CA VAL A 149 -0.57 4.46 7.94
C VAL A 149 0.13 4.99 6.71
N MET A 150 -0.24 4.53 5.52
CA MET A 150 0.36 5.02 4.27
C MET A 150 0.26 6.54 4.11
N ILE A 151 -0.92 7.13 4.36
CA ILE A 151 -1.13 8.58 4.24
C ILE A 151 -0.26 9.34 5.24
N LYS A 152 -0.25 8.89 6.50
CA LYS A 152 0.55 9.52 7.55
C LYS A 152 2.05 9.45 7.21
N THR A 153 2.53 8.31 6.72
CA THR A 153 3.94 8.16 6.31
C THR A 153 4.29 9.07 5.13
N MET A 154 3.42 9.18 4.12
CA MET A 154 3.63 10.11 3.00
C MET A 154 3.69 11.56 3.48
N ARG A 155 2.78 11.97 4.37
CA ARG A 155 2.79 13.32 4.96
C ARG A 155 4.08 13.59 5.72
N GLU A 156 4.53 12.66 6.54
CA GLU A 156 5.78 12.81 7.28
C GLU A 156 7.00 12.95 6.37
N LEU A 157 7.05 12.22 5.26
CA LEU A 157 8.13 12.37 4.27
C LEU A 157 8.07 13.73 3.56
N LEU A 158 6.87 14.15 3.15
CA LEU A 158 6.67 15.41 2.44
C LEU A 158 6.90 16.65 3.31
N TYR A 159 6.57 16.59 4.60
CA TYR A 159 6.79 17.70 5.54
C TYR A 159 8.20 17.74 6.15
N ARG A 160 9.00 16.68 5.95
CA ARG A 160 10.42 16.67 6.34
C ARG A 160 11.36 17.16 5.24
N ALA A 161 10.88 17.22 3.99
CA ALA A 161 11.61 17.72 2.83
C ALA A 161 11.42 19.24 2.68
#